data_AF-A0A9Q0N9H4-F1
#
_entry.id   AF-A0A9Q0N9H4-F1
#
_cell.length_a   1.000
_cell.length_b   1.000
_cell.length_c   1.000
_cell.angle_alpha   90.00
_cell.angle_beta   90.00
_cell.angle_gamma   90.00
#
_symmetry.space_group_name_H-M   'P 1'
#
loop_
_entity.id
_entity.type
_entity.pdbx_description
1 polymer ?
#
loop_
_entity_poly.entity_id
_entity_poly.type
_entity_poly.pdbx_seq_one_letter_code
_entity_poly.pdbx_strand_id
1 'polypeptide(L)'
;MQKHTLTLVCLIVMSAVSFADDKVKSIKIKDKDMLRKSIVYDKKTPDVFYCPTSKPTGMDKLIVRSRPLDKLCEYEGKPLPPDYKSDCYQDADESPYACKEKLRIMTRIAKERMEDE
;
A
#
# COMPACT_ATOMS: atom_id res chain seq x y z
N MET A 1 1.99 13.66 62.37
CA MET A 1 2.20 12.26 61.94
C MET A 1 1.75 12.09 60.48
N GLN A 2 2.39 12.76 59.50
CA GLN A 2 1.84 12.84 58.14
C GLN A 2 2.91 13.16 57.07
N LYS A 3 4.09 12.55 57.17
CA LYS A 3 5.14 12.67 56.15
C LYS A 3 5.55 11.30 55.60
N HIS A 4 5.60 10.29 56.47
CA HIS A 4 5.94 8.92 56.09
C HIS A 4 4.88 8.21 55.25
N THR A 5 3.60 8.52 55.43
CA THR A 5 2.51 7.94 54.63
C THR A 5 2.55 8.41 53.17
N LEU A 6 2.99 9.65 52.91
CA LEU A 6 3.07 10.21 51.56
C LEU A 6 4.24 9.62 50.77
N THR A 7 5.37 9.37 51.44
CA THR A 7 6.55 8.74 50.82
C THR A 7 6.28 7.28 50.42
N LEU A 8 5.46 6.56 51.21
CA LEU A 8 5.11 5.17 50.91
C LEU A 8 4.13 5.05 49.72
N VAL A 9 3.18 5.98 49.59
CA VAL A 9 2.24 6.03 48.47
C VAL A 9 2.98 6.27 47.15
N CYS A 10 3.99 7.14 47.13
CA CYS A 10 4.75 7.46 45.90
C CYS A 10 5.52 6.25 45.34
N LEU A 11 6.01 5.34 46.20
CA LEU A 11 6.70 4.12 45.76
C LEU A 11 5.73 3.08 45.17
N ILE A 12 4.47 3.07 45.61
CA ILE A 12 3.45 2.13 45.10
C ILE A 12 2.92 2.57 43.73
N VAL A 13 2.91 3.88 43.43
CA VAL A 13 2.46 4.37 42.10
C VAL A 13 3.52 4.12 41.01
N MET A 14 4.81 3.97 41.37
CA MET A 14 5.86 3.67 40.39
C MET A 14 5.90 2.22 39.89
N SER A 15 5.22 1.27 40.55
CA SER A 15 5.27 -0.14 40.17
C SER A 15 4.15 -0.62 39.24
N ALA A 16 3.21 0.25 38.84
CA ALA A 16 2.03 -0.16 38.06
C ALA A 16 1.84 0.57 36.71
N VAL A 17 2.85 1.28 36.20
CA VAL A 17 2.82 1.73 34.79
C VAL A 17 3.58 0.72 33.94
N SER A 18 2.93 -0.38 33.60
CA SER A 18 3.37 -1.23 32.50
C SER A 18 3.10 -0.47 31.21
N PHE A 19 4.10 0.29 30.74
CA PHE A 19 4.13 0.76 29.37
C PHE A 19 4.20 -0.49 28.48
N ALA A 20 3.09 -0.80 27.81
CA ALA A 20 3.09 -1.77 26.75
C ALA A 20 3.90 -1.17 25.60
N ASP A 21 5.14 -1.62 25.42
CA ASP A 21 5.91 -1.41 24.20
C ASP A 21 5.12 -2.01 23.03
N ASP A 22 4.45 -1.17 22.25
CA ASP A 22 3.98 -1.52 20.92
C ASP A 22 5.20 -1.97 20.14
N LYS A 23 5.33 -3.29 19.94
CA LYS A 23 6.33 -3.86 19.05
C LYS A 23 6.04 -3.33 17.65
N VAL A 24 6.66 -2.20 17.28
CA VAL A 24 6.74 -1.72 15.90
C VAL A 24 7.46 -2.82 15.13
N LYS A 25 6.66 -3.68 14.52
CA LYS A 25 7.12 -4.76 13.67
C LYS A 25 7.70 -4.08 12.44
N SER A 26 9.01 -3.87 12.43
CA SER A 26 9.75 -3.39 11.26
C SER A 26 9.67 -4.48 10.20
N ILE A 27 8.60 -4.44 9.41
CA ILE A 27 8.48 -5.27 8.22
C ILE A 27 9.63 -4.79 7.32
N LYS A 28 10.67 -5.61 7.14
CA LYS A 28 11.66 -5.42 6.09
C LYS A 28 10.93 -5.58 4.76
N ILE A 29 10.33 -4.49 4.29
CA ILE A 29 9.69 -4.47 2.99
C ILE A 29 10.83 -4.53 1.99
N LYS A 30 10.94 -5.63 1.24
CA LYS A 30 11.95 -5.71 0.18
C LYS A 30 11.67 -4.57 -0.79
N ASP A 31 12.67 -3.90 -1.34
CA ASP A 31 12.45 -2.79 -2.29
C ASP A 31 11.55 -3.20 -3.48
N LYS A 32 11.59 -4.48 -3.86
CA LYS A 32 10.68 -5.10 -4.83
C LYS A 32 9.21 -5.10 -4.40
N ASP A 33 8.92 -5.20 -3.10
CA ASP A 33 7.57 -5.18 -2.55
C ASP A 33 7.00 -3.75 -2.47
N MET A 34 7.86 -2.73 -2.33
CA MET A 34 7.43 -1.32 -2.40
C MET A 34 7.03 -0.94 -3.82
N LEU A 35 7.79 -1.40 -4.81
CA LEU A 35 7.45 -1.23 -6.22
C LEU A 35 6.19 -2.02 -6.61
N ARG A 36 6.03 -3.26 -6.13
CA ARG A 36 4.84 -4.06 -6.44
C ARG A 36 3.56 -3.50 -5.84
N LYS A 37 3.61 -2.91 -4.64
CA LYS A 37 2.45 -2.27 -3.99
C LYS A 37 2.22 -0.81 -4.40
N SER A 38 3.00 -0.29 -5.34
CA SER A 38 2.91 1.10 -5.78
C SER A 38 1.76 1.38 -6.75
N ILE A 39 1.00 0.35 -7.15
CA ILE A 39 -0.22 0.52 -7.91
C ILE A 39 -1.30 1.06 -6.99
N VAL A 40 -1.66 2.33 -7.20
CA VAL A 40 -2.68 3.01 -6.42
C VAL A 40 -3.94 3.17 -7.27
N TYR A 41 -5.08 2.84 -6.68
CA TYR A 41 -6.41 3.06 -7.24
C TYR A 41 -7.18 4.03 -6.35
N ASP A 42 -7.70 5.12 -6.93
CA ASP A 42 -8.54 6.09 -6.24
C ASP A 42 -10.01 5.87 -6.62
N LYS A 43 -10.88 5.80 -5.60
CA LYS A 43 -12.33 5.68 -5.81
C LYS A 43 -12.92 6.85 -6.58
N LYS A 44 -12.32 8.03 -6.46
CA LYS A 44 -12.79 9.25 -7.13
C LYS A 44 -12.49 9.23 -8.63
N THR A 45 -11.52 8.44 -9.05
CA THR A 45 -11.10 8.32 -10.45
C THR A 45 -11.08 6.84 -10.85
N PRO A 46 -12.25 6.19 -10.96
CA PRO A 46 -12.35 4.74 -11.16
C PRO A 46 -11.81 4.27 -12.50
N ASP A 47 -11.65 5.18 -13.46
CA ASP A 47 -11.19 4.85 -14.82
C ASP A 47 -9.67 4.83 -14.95
N VAL A 48 -8.92 5.17 -13.89
CA VAL A 48 -7.45 5.25 -13.92
C VAL A 48 -6.78 4.59 -12.72
N PHE A 49 -5.57 4.08 -12.94
CA PHE A 49 -4.63 3.64 -11.91
C PHE A 49 -3.36 4.47 -11.97
N TYR A 50 -2.60 4.47 -10.87
CA TYR A 50 -1.33 5.19 -10.79
C TYR A 50 -0.19 4.19 -10.63
N CYS A 51 0.86 4.32 -11.45
CA CYS A 51 2.06 3.49 -11.36
C CYS A 51 3.34 4.33 -11.45
N PRO A 52 4.45 3.86 -10.86
CA PRO A 52 5.73 4.55 -10.91
C PRO A 52 6.31 4.53 -12.32
N THR A 53 6.93 5.63 -12.75
CA THR A 53 7.63 5.71 -14.04
C THR A 53 9.13 5.49 -13.94
N SER A 54 9.69 5.63 -12.75
CA SER A 54 11.13 5.51 -12.51
C SER A 54 11.41 4.82 -11.17
N LYS A 55 12.63 4.31 -11.01
CA LYS A 55 13.09 3.75 -9.74
C LYS A 55 12.93 4.80 -8.62
N PRO A 56 12.14 4.55 -7.57
CA PRO A 56 12.06 5.45 -6.42
C PRO A 56 13.42 5.43 -5.71
N THR A 57 13.99 6.61 -5.53
CA THR A 57 15.25 6.80 -4.77
C THR A 57 14.99 6.89 -3.25
N GLY A 58 13.70 6.96 -2.86
CA GLY A 58 13.18 7.00 -1.49
C GLY A 58 11.64 7.06 -1.50
N MET A 59 11.00 6.89 -0.34
CA MET A 59 9.52 6.95 -0.21
C MET A 59 8.96 8.31 -0.65
N ASP A 60 9.73 9.37 -0.42
CA ASP A 60 9.32 10.77 -0.61
C ASP A 60 9.43 11.24 -2.08
N LYS A 61 9.95 10.38 -2.97
CA LYS A 61 10.27 10.70 -4.38
C LYS A 61 9.69 9.69 -5.36
N LEU A 62 8.49 9.17 -5.06
CA LEU A 62 7.76 8.29 -5.97
C LEU A 62 7.00 9.11 -7.01
N ILE A 63 7.58 9.27 -8.21
CA ILE A 63 6.88 9.87 -9.35
C ILE A 63 5.98 8.81 -9.97
N VAL A 64 4.67 8.98 -9.81
CA VAL A 64 3.65 8.14 -10.44
C VAL A 64 2.98 8.85 -11.61
N ARG A 65 2.46 8.10 -12.57
CA ARG A 65 1.57 8.60 -13.61
C ARG A 65 0.25 7.86 -13.62
N SER A 66 -0.81 8.61 -13.90
CA SER A 66 -2.15 8.07 -14.15
C SER A 66 -2.18 7.36 -15.49
N ARG A 67 -2.75 6.16 -15.51
CA ARG A 67 -2.97 5.35 -16.70
C ARG A 67 -4.39 4.80 -16.69
N PRO A 68 -5.02 4.60 -17.86
CA PRO A 68 -6.33 3.97 -17.97
C PRO A 68 -6.40 2.59 -17.29
N LEU A 69 -7.50 2.26 -16.61
CA LEU A 69 -7.64 1.00 -15.86
C LEU A 69 -7.62 -0.25 -16.77
N ASP A 70 -8.05 -0.13 -18.02
CA ASP A 70 -7.97 -1.20 -19.03
C ASP A 70 -6.53 -1.69 -19.28
N LYS A 71 -5.57 -0.76 -19.21
CA LYS A 71 -4.12 -1.00 -19.33
C LYS A 71 -3.49 -1.66 -18.11
N LEU A 72 -4.18 -1.71 -16.97
CA LEU A 72 -3.68 -2.46 -15.81
C LEU A 72 -3.76 -3.95 -16.13
N CYS A 73 -2.64 -4.67 -16.18
CA CYS A 73 -2.59 -6.08 -16.58
C CYS A 73 -3.32 -6.30 -17.91
N GLU A 74 -2.84 -5.64 -18.97
CA GLU A 74 -3.34 -5.71 -20.34
C GLU A 74 -3.10 -7.11 -20.93
N TYR A 75 -1.94 -7.70 -20.65
CA TYR A 75 -1.54 -8.99 -21.22
C TYR A 75 -1.83 -10.18 -20.29
N GLU A 76 -2.52 -9.97 -19.18
CA GLU A 76 -2.91 -11.04 -18.24
C GLU A 76 -1.71 -11.83 -17.69
N GLY A 77 -0.53 -11.21 -17.61
CA GLY A 77 0.71 -11.89 -17.23
C GLY A 77 1.27 -12.87 -18.27
N LYS A 78 0.78 -12.81 -19.51
CA LYS A 78 1.36 -13.53 -20.67
C LYS A 78 2.69 -12.88 -21.09
N PRO A 79 3.53 -13.59 -21.88
CA PRO A 79 4.74 -13.01 -22.44
C PRO A 79 4.41 -11.73 -23.22
N LEU A 80 5.10 -10.65 -22.90
CA LEU A 80 4.90 -9.36 -23.55
C LEU A 80 5.39 -9.43 -25.00
N PRO A 81 4.70 -8.75 -25.94
CA PRO A 81 5.17 -8.61 -27.31
C PRO A 81 6.60 -8.07 -27.38
N PRO A 82 7.40 -8.45 -28.39
CA PRO A 82 8.79 -8.00 -28.53
C PRO A 82 8.93 -6.48 -28.73
N ASP A 83 7.88 -5.83 -29.20
CA ASP A 83 7.77 -4.38 -29.41
C ASP A 83 7.02 -3.66 -28.26
N TYR A 84 6.69 -4.36 -27.18
CA TYR A 84 5.99 -3.78 -26.05
C TYR A 84 6.85 -2.72 -25.36
N LYS A 85 6.30 -1.52 -25.24
CA LYS A 85 6.93 -0.41 -24.54
C LYS A 85 6.35 -0.32 -23.13
N SER A 86 7.17 -0.71 -22.16
CA SER A 86 6.87 -0.64 -20.73
C SER A 86 6.30 0.73 -20.34
N ASP A 87 5.03 0.76 -19.90
CA ASP A 87 4.33 1.99 -19.52
C ASP A 87 4.56 2.38 -18.05
N CYS A 88 4.94 1.40 -17.23
CA CYS A 88 5.26 1.51 -15.81
C CYS A 88 6.65 0.93 -15.54
N TYR A 89 7.35 1.44 -14.51
CA TYR A 89 8.69 1.00 -14.17
C TYR A 89 8.74 -0.52 -13.93
N GLN A 90 9.55 -1.23 -14.73
CA GLN A 90 9.72 -2.69 -14.69
C GLN A 90 8.45 -3.49 -14.92
N ASP A 91 7.56 -3.02 -15.81
CA ASP A 91 6.30 -3.70 -16.15
C ASP A 91 5.47 -4.02 -14.90
N ALA A 92 5.49 -3.09 -13.93
CA ALA A 92 4.81 -3.27 -12.65
C ALA A 92 3.30 -3.52 -12.83
N ASP A 93 2.71 -2.92 -13.86
CA ASP A 93 1.35 -3.09 -14.36
C ASP A 93 1.04 -4.47 -14.95
N GLU A 94 2.06 -5.25 -15.33
CA GLU A 94 1.92 -6.63 -15.81
C GLU A 94 2.35 -7.66 -14.75
N SER A 95 2.64 -7.19 -13.54
CA SER A 95 3.00 -8.08 -12.44
C SER A 95 1.79 -8.92 -11.97
N PRO A 96 2.02 -10.10 -11.36
CA PRO A 96 0.93 -10.88 -10.76
C PRO A 96 0.09 -10.11 -9.73
N TYR A 97 0.70 -9.11 -9.08
CA TYR A 97 -0.01 -8.24 -8.15
C TYR A 97 -0.97 -7.28 -8.89
N ALA A 98 -0.52 -6.69 -10.01
CA ALA A 98 -1.34 -5.82 -10.83
C ALA A 98 -2.58 -6.52 -11.37
N CYS A 99 -2.44 -7.75 -11.85
CA CYS A 99 -3.56 -8.55 -12.34
C CYS A 99 -4.57 -8.86 -11.23
N LYS A 100 -4.08 -9.19 -10.02
CA LYS A 100 -4.94 -9.39 -8.85
C LYS A 100 -5.68 -8.10 -8.47
N GLU A 101 -5.01 -6.95 -8.58
CA GLU A 101 -5.60 -5.67 -8.24
C GLU A 101 -6.61 -5.21 -9.29
N LYS A 102 -6.38 -5.45 -10.59
CA LYS A 102 -7.38 -5.27 -11.66
C LYS A 102 -8.68 -6.00 -11.31
N LEU A 103 -8.57 -7.29 -10.97
CA LEU A 103 -9.74 -8.09 -10.60
C LEU A 103 -10.45 -7.51 -9.36
N ARG A 104 -9.70 -7.11 -8.32
CA ARG A 104 -10.26 -6.51 -7.11
C ARG A 104 -11.04 -5.22 -7.42
N ILE A 105 -10.47 -4.36 -8.26
CA ILE A 105 -11.08 -3.09 -8.67
C ILE A 105 -12.35 -3.35 -9.48
N MET A 106 -12.29 -4.23 -10.48
CA MET A 106 -13.44 -4.56 -11.34
C MET A 106 -14.60 -5.15 -10.53
N THR A 107 -14.31 -6.06 -9.60
CA THR A 107 -15.33 -6.61 -8.69
C THR A 107 -15.96 -5.52 -7.82
N ARG A 108 -15.17 -4.55 -7.36
CA ARG A 108 -15.68 -3.45 -6.55
C ARG A 108 -16.56 -2.50 -7.35
N ILE A 109 -16.14 -2.14 -8.56
CA ILE A 109 -16.92 -1.31 -9.49
C ILE A 109 -18.25 -2.00 -9.83
N ALA A 110 -18.22 -3.31 -10.11
CA ALA A 110 -19.43 -4.08 -10.39
C ALA A 110 -20.39 -4.07 -9.19
N LYS A 111 -19.88 -4.23 -7.97
CA LYS A 111 -20.69 -4.17 -6.76
C LYS A 111 -21.30 -2.78 -6.53
N GLU A 112 -20.50 -1.72 -6.64
CA GLU A 112 -20.97 -0.34 -6.48
C GLU A 112 -22.08 -0.02 -7.50
N ARG A 113 -21.95 -0.47 -8.75
CA ARG A 113 -22.99 -0.29 -9.79
C ARG A 113 -24.30 -1.02 -9.50
N MET A 114 -24.28 -2.15 -8.79
CA MET A 114 -25.49 -2.89 -8.41
C MET A 114 -26.20 -2.32 -7.19
N GLU A 115 -25.51 -1.52 -6.36
CA GLU A 115 -26.11 -0.87 -5.19
C GLU A 115 -26.85 0.43 -5.57
N ASP A 116 -26.59 0.96 -6.78
CA ASP A 116 -27.24 2.16 -7.33
C ASP A 116 -28.51 1.85 -8.16
N GLU A 117 -28.84 0.57 -8.40
CA GLU A 117 -30.07 0.09 -9.07
C GLU A 117 -31.14 -0.36 -8.06
#